data_AF-W4LPI5-F1
#
_entry.id   AF-W4LPI5-F1
#
_cell.length_a   1.000
_cell.length_b   1.000
_cell.length_c   1.000
_cell.angle_alpha   90.00
_cell.angle_beta   90.00
_cell.angle_gamma   90.00
#
_symmetry.space_group_name_H-M   'P 1'
#
loop_
_entity.id
_entity.type
_entity.pdbx_description
1 polymer ?
#
loop_
_entity_poly.entity_id
_entity_poly.type
_entity_poly.pdbx_seq_one_letter_code
_entity_poly.pdbx_strand_id
1 'polypeptide(L)'
;MNLEFELTESLQKNMSLPVLIDLIYQYKQIGGTQQEAYATLEKIRENDIEESTENRILEVMDFVSGFCSPDKRIWNEVLINR
;
A
#
# COMPACT_ATOMS: atom_id res chain seq x y z
N MET A 1 14.72 1.58 -1.12
CA MET A 1 13.74 2.26 -0.24
C MET A 1 13.25 1.25 0.78
N ASN A 2 13.04 1.68 2.03
CA ASN A 2 12.40 0.83 3.04
C ASN A 2 10.90 1.16 3.08
N LEU A 3 10.08 0.34 2.40
CA LEU A 3 8.66 0.62 2.21
C LEU A 3 7.89 0.70 3.54
N GLU A 4 8.17 -0.21 4.48
CA GLU A 4 7.51 -0.26 5.77
C GLU A 4 7.72 1.04 6.56
N PHE A 5 8.96 1.53 6.59
CA PHE A 5 9.31 2.78 7.26
C PHE A 5 8.59 3.98 6.64
N GLU A 6 8.64 4.13 5.32
CA GLU A 6 8.03 5.28 4.62
C GLU A 6 6.50 5.31 4.77
N LEU A 7 5.85 4.14 4.69
CA LEU A 7 4.40 4.02 4.90
C LEU A 7 4.03 4.35 6.34
N THR A 8 4.74 3.79 7.31
CA THR A 8 4.47 4.03 8.74
C THR A 8 4.61 5.51 9.09
N GLU A 9 5.71 6.16 8.67
CA GLU A 9 5.93 7.59 8.85
C GLU A 9 4.83 8.44 8.21
N SER A 10 4.41 8.08 6.99
CA SER A 10 3.38 8.81 6.25
C SER A 10 1.98 8.64 6.86
N LEU A 11 1.68 7.45 7.37
CA LEU A 11 0.44 7.17 8.10
C LEU A 11 0.38 7.99 9.40
N GLN A 12 1.46 8.01 10.18
CA GLN A 12 1.60 8.81 11.41
C GLN A 12 1.47 10.32 11.16
N LYS A 13 1.99 10.82 10.04
CA LYS A 13 1.85 12.22 9.62
C LYS A 13 0.50 12.54 8.98
N ASN A 14 -0.43 11.57 8.95
CA ASN A 14 -1.75 11.72 8.32
C ASN A 14 -1.69 12.19 6.86
N MET A 15 -0.69 11.69 6.10
CA MET A 15 -0.54 12.02 4.68
C MET A 15 -1.72 11.49 3.86
N SER A 16 -2.08 12.18 2.77
CA SER A 16 -3.24 11.80 1.96
C SER A 16 -3.06 10.45 1.25
N LEU A 17 -4.17 9.79 0.90
CA LEU A 17 -4.15 8.52 0.15
C LEU A 17 -3.28 8.57 -1.14
N PRO A 18 -3.34 9.62 -1.99
CA PRO A 18 -2.45 9.72 -3.15
C PRO A 18 -0.96 9.65 -2.81
N VAL A 19 -0.54 10.22 -1.67
CA VAL A 19 0.88 10.14 -1.23
C VAL A 19 1.26 8.70 -0.89
N LEU A 20 0.37 7.97 -0.21
CA LEU A 20 0.62 6.56 0.11
C LEU A 20 0.71 5.71 -1.16
N ILE A 21 -0.18 5.95 -2.13
CA ILE A 21 -0.15 5.27 -3.44
C ILE A 21 1.15 5.58 -4.19
N ASP A 22 1.59 6.85 -4.18
CA ASP A 22 2.84 7.27 -4.81
C ASP A 22 4.07 6.57 -4.19
N LEU A 23 4.08 6.33 -2.87
CA LEU A 23 5.14 5.54 -2.23
C LEU A 23 5.18 4.10 -2.75
N ILE A 24 4.01 3.46 -2.92
CA ILE A 24 3.96 2.13 -3.52
C ILE A 24 4.43 2.17 -4.99
N TYR A 25 4.07 3.20 -5.75
CA TYR A 25 4.58 3.37 -7.11
C TYR A 25 6.10 3.51 -7.15
N GLN A 26 6.68 4.33 -6.28
CA GLN A 26 8.13 4.48 -6.17
C GLN A 26 8.79 3.14 -5.80
N TYR A 27 8.16 2.35 -4.94
CA TYR A 27 8.64 1.01 -4.59
C TYR A 27 8.68 0.08 -5.79
N LYS A 28 7.62 0.09 -6.60
CA LYS A 28 7.59 -0.64 -7.87
C LYS A 28 8.70 -0.19 -8.81
N GLN A 29 8.92 1.12 -8.98
CA GLN A 29 9.92 1.66 -9.92
C GLN A 29 11.35 1.22 -9.58
N ILE A 30 11.64 0.95 -8.32
CA ILE A 30 12.95 0.45 -7.88
C ILE A 30 13.06 -1.09 -7.86
N GLY A 31 12.06 -1.80 -8.41
CA GLY A 31 12.06 -3.26 -8.53
C GLY A 31 11.30 -4.01 -7.44
N GLY A 32 10.58 -3.33 -6.56
CA GLY A 32 9.73 -3.96 -5.56
C GLY A 32 8.54 -4.71 -6.18
N THR A 33 8.13 -5.81 -5.54
CA THR A 33 7.04 -6.65 -6.05
C THR A 33 5.69 -6.33 -5.41
N GLN A 34 4.61 -6.72 -6.10
CA GLN A 34 3.24 -6.59 -5.59
C GLN A 34 3.05 -7.35 -4.27
N GLN A 35 3.60 -8.56 -4.19
CA GLN A 35 3.52 -9.44 -3.02
C GLN A 35 4.22 -8.83 -1.81
N GLU A 36 5.43 -8.30 -1.98
CA GLU A 36 6.17 -7.63 -0.89
C GLU A 36 5.43 -6.38 -0.41
N ALA A 37 4.89 -5.57 -1.34
CA ALA A 37 4.11 -4.40 -0.99
C ALA A 37 2.84 -4.76 -0.21
N TYR A 38 2.10 -5.78 -0.66
CA TYR A 38 0.89 -6.25 0.02
C TYR A 38 1.21 -6.81 1.41
N ALA A 39 2.22 -7.67 1.52
CA ALA A 39 2.66 -8.23 2.80
C ALA A 39 3.14 -7.14 3.78
N THR A 40 3.78 -6.08 3.28
CA THR A 40 4.17 -4.93 4.09
C THR A 40 2.96 -4.19 4.65
N LEU A 41 1.94 -3.93 3.80
CA LEU A 41 0.70 -3.28 4.24
C LEU A 41 -0.06 -4.14 5.26
N GLU A 42 -0.15 -5.45 5.01
CA GLU A 42 -0.77 -6.42 5.93
C GLU A 42 -0.09 -6.39 7.30
N LYS A 43 1.25 -6.43 7.32
CA LYS A 43 2.04 -6.34 8.55
C LYS A 43 1.77 -5.04 9.33
N ILE A 44 1.65 -3.90 8.64
CA ILE A 44 1.35 -2.62 9.30
C ILE A 44 -0.08 -2.65 9.87
N ARG A 45 -1.02 -3.21 9.11
CA ARG A 45 -2.43 -3.35 9.51
C ARG A 45 -2.61 -4.13 10.80
N GLU A 46 -1.85 -5.21 10.96
CA GLU A 46 -1.91 -6.11 12.13
C GLU A 46 -1.32 -5.49 13.42
N ASN A 47 -0.62 -4.36 13.35
CA ASN A 47 0.07 -3.74 14.49
C ASN A 47 -0.82 -2.86 15.40
N ASP A 48 -2.03 -3.31 15.73
CA ASP A 48 -2.96 -2.63 16.67
C ASP A 48 -3.11 -1.11 16.42
N ILE A 49 -3.46 -0.76 15.19
CA ILE A 49 -3.63 0.62 14.74
C ILE A 49 -5.06 1.12 14.94
N GLU A 50 -5.25 2.44 14.95
CA GLU A 50 -6.59 3.03 14.98
C GLU A 50 -7.40 2.67 13.72
N GLU A 51 -8.71 2.48 13.86
CA GLU A 51 -9.64 2.13 12.76
C GLU A 51 -9.54 3.10 11.56
N SER A 52 -9.33 4.39 11.82
CA SER A 52 -9.15 5.40 10.76
C SER A 52 -7.89 5.16 9.92
N THR A 53 -6.82 4.65 10.55
CA THR A 53 -5.57 4.27 9.89
C THR A 53 -5.72 2.94 9.18
N GLU A 54 -6.42 1.97 9.80
CA GLU A 54 -6.72 0.68 9.16
C GLU A 54 -7.49 0.87 7.85
N ASN A 55 -8.54 1.70 7.85
CA ASN A 55 -9.31 1.98 6.65
C ASN A 55 -8.45 2.54 5.51
N ARG A 56 -7.51 3.45 5.82
CA ARG A 56 -6.58 3.99 4.82
C ARG A 56 -5.64 2.92 4.26
N ILE A 57 -5.17 2.01 5.10
CA ILE A 57 -4.32 0.89 4.65
C ILE A 57 -5.11 -0.03 3.73
N LEU A 58 -6.35 -0.38 4.10
CA LEU A 58 -7.23 -1.21 3.28
C LEU A 58 -7.49 -0.57 1.90
N GLU A 59 -7.71 0.74 1.85
CA GLU A 59 -7.82 1.47 0.59
C GLU A 59 -6.55 1.34 -0.25
N VAL A 60 -5.36 1.52 0.33
CA VAL A 60 -4.08 1.33 -0.40
C VAL A 60 -3.95 -0.11 -0.91
N MET A 61 -4.33 -1.11 -0.10
CA MET A 61 -4.29 -2.53 -0.47
C MET A 61 -5.20 -2.84 -1.67
N ASP A 62 -6.28 -2.10 -1.90
CA ASP A 62 -7.12 -2.26 -3.09
C ASP A 62 -6.37 -1.83 -4.37
N PHE A 63 -5.53 -0.79 -4.31
CA PHE A 63 -4.66 -0.41 -5.43
C PHE A 63 -3.55 -1.43 -5.67
N VAL A 64 -2.97 -1.96 -4.60
CA VAL A 64 -1.91 -2.99 -4.68
C VAL A 64 -2.45 -4.29 -5.24
N SER A 65 -3.60 -4.76 -4.77
CA SER A 65 -4.24 -5.99 -5.23
C SER A 65 -4.93 -5.86 -6.59
N GLY A 66 -5.04 -4.64 -7.12
CA GLY A 66 -5.70 -4.38 -8.40
C GLY A 66 -7.24 -4.39 -8.32
N PHE A 67 -7.80 -4.37 -7.11
CA PHE A 67 -9.23 -4.16 -6.82
C PHE A 67 -9.60 -2.66 -6.96
N CYS A 68 -9.19 -2.07 -8.07
CA CYS A 68 -9.49 -0.70 -8.46
C CYS A 68 -9.74 -0.63 -9.97
N SER A 69 -10.13 0.55 -10.47
CA SER A 69 -10.27 0.76 -11.91
C SER A 69 -8.97 0.38 -12.65
N PRO A 70 -9.03 -0.27 -13.82
CA PRO A 70 -7.85 -0.75 -14.53
C PRO A 70 -6.76 0.31 -14.78
N ASP A 71 -7.17 1.57 -15.01
CA ASP A 71 -6.29 2.72 -15.22
C ASP A 71 -5.54 3.17 -13.95
N LYS A 72 -5.97 2.72 -12.77
CA LYS A 72 -5.38 3.07 -11.47
C LYS A 72 -4.49 1.98 -10.88
N ARG A 73 -4.42 0.82 -11.53
CA ARG A 73 -3.67 -0.32 -11.03
C ARG A 73 -2.18 -0.03 -10.98
N ILE A 74 -1.57 -0.31 -9.83
CA ILE A 74 -0.12 -0.17 -9.67
C ILE A 74 0.60 -1.29 -10.42
N TRP A 75 0.15 -2.53 -10.26
CA TRP A 75 0.59 -3.67 -11.06
C TRP A 75 -0.53 -4.12 -11.99
N ASN A 76 -0.18 -4.39 -13.25
CA ASN A 76 -1.14 -4.86 -14.26
C ASN A 76 -1.60 -6.30 -14.01
N GLU A 77 -0.78 -7.07 -13.31
CA GLU A 77 -1.05 -8.44 -12.89
C GLU A 77 -1.74 -8.43 -11.53
N VAL A 78 -2.76 -9.28 -11.36
CA VAL A 78 -3.42 -9.50 -10.07
C VAL A 78 -2.90 -10.82 -9.52
N LEU A 79 -1.87 -10.75 -8.66
CA LEU A 79 -1.23 -11.94 -8.07
C LEU A 79 -1.68 -12.20 -6.63
N ILE A 80 -2.47 -11.29 -6.05
CA ILE A 80 -3.03 -11.41 -4.72
C ILE A 80 -4.47 -11.91 -4.83
N ASN A 81 -4.72 -13.15 -4.39
CA ASN A 81 -6.08 -13.65 -4.18
C ASN A 81 -6.46 -13.37 -2.71
N ARG A 82 -7.51 -12.60 -2.48
CA ARG A 82 -8.11 -12.37 -1.16
C ARG A 82 -9.05 -13.51 -0.78
#